data_AF-U2EZG1-F1
#
_entry.id   AF-U2EZG1-F1
#
_cell.length_a   1.000
_cell.length_b   1.000
_cell.length_c   1.000
_cell.angle_alpha   90.00
_cell.angle_beta   90.00
_cell.angle_gamma   90.00
#
_symmetry.space_group_name_H-M   'P 1'
#
loop_
_entity.id
_entity.type
_entity.pdbx_description
1 polymer ?
#
loop_
_entity_poly.entity_id
_entity_poly.type
_entity_poly.pdbx_seq_one_letter_code
_entity_poly.pdbx_strand_id
1 'polypeptide(L)'
;MVAYENCTGTKNFSNLVDENDDPISAIAKRYMAIPCSIMSPNKDRENVLQEMIKEYKADGVIDVVLQACHTYNVETTNIKRACSDVNTPYMALETDFSTSDAGQIKTRLEAFIEML
;
A
#
# COMPACT_ATOMS: atom_id res chain seq x y z
N MET A 1 11.82 -5.83 5.52
CA MET A 1 10.92 -5.05 4.65
C MET A 1 11.79 -4.34 3.62
N VAL A 2 11.41 -4.42 2.34
CA VAL A 2 12.20 -3.85 1.23
C VAL A 2 11.62 -2.52 0.69
N ALA A 3 10.33 -2.26 0.90
CA ALA A 3 9.66 -1.03 0.48
C ALA A 3 8.38 -0.76 1.29
N TYR A 4 7.86 0.47 1.20
CA TYR A 4 6.61 0.92 1.84
C TYR A 4 5.69 1.62 0.84
N GLU A 5 4.53 1.00 0.56
CA GLU A 5 3.45 1.58 -0.27
C GLU A 5 2.45 2.31 0.63
N ASN A 6 2.80 3.50 1.13
CA ASN A 6 1.91 4.30 1.99
C ASN A 6 2.25 5.80 1.95
N CYS A 7 1.48 6.61 2.68
CA CYS A 7 1.64 8.07 2.75
C CYS A 7 2.89 8.55 3.53
N THR A 8 3.67 7.65 4.14
CA THR A 8 4.98 8.00 4.73
C THR A 8 6.15 7.43 3.92
N GLY A 9 5.85 6.62 2.91
CA GLY A 9 6.78 5.99 1.99
C GLY A 9 6.61 6.49 0.56
N THR A 10 6.55 5.56 -0.39
CA THR A 10 6.72 5.84 -1.83
C THR A 10 5.72 6.85 -2.40
N LYS A 11 4.49 6.94 -1.87
CA LYS A 11 3.45 7.87 -2.37
C LYS A 11 3.90 9.34 -2.39
N ASN A 12 4.78 9.76 -1.47
CA ASN A 12 5.24 11.15 -1.43
C ASN A 12 6.36 11.45 -2.42
N PHE A 13 7.13 10.44 -2.80
CA PHE A 13 8.41 10.63 -3.46
C PHE A 13 8.45 10.08 -4.89
N SER A 14 7.46 9.29 -5.31
CA SER A 14 7.41 8.68 -6.64
C SER A 14 6.89 9.59 -7.75
N ASN A 15 6.02 10.56 -7.42
CA ASN A 15 5.42 11.48 -8.39
C ASN A 15 5.79 12.94 -8.05
N LEU A 16 6.75 13.47 -8.81
CA LEU A 16 7.25 14.84 -8.68
C LEU A 16 6.33 15.83 -9.39
N VAL A 17 6.35 17.09 -8.95
CA VAL A 17 5.60 18.18 -9.60
C VAL A 17 6.26 18.48 -10.95
N ASP A 18 5.46 18.67 -12.01
CA ASP A 18 5.98 19.11 -13.30
C ASP A 18 6.43 20.58 -13.23
N GLU A 19 7.71 20.83 -13.49
CA GLU A 19 8.31 22.16 -13.41
C GLU A 19 8.04 23.02 -14.66
N ASN A 20 7.45 22.45 -15.72
CA ASN A 20 7.20 23.16 -16.99
C ASN A 20 5.76 23.66 -17.16
N ASP A 21 4.86 23.29 -16.25
CA ASP A 21 3.45 23.70 -16.29
C ASP A 21 3.17 24.90 -15.36
N ASP A 22 1.97 25.46 -15.40
CA ASP A 22 1.53 26.45 -14.42
C ASP A 22 1.69 25.89 -12.99
N PRO A 23 2.44 26.56 -12.09
CA PRO A 23 2.81 25.98 -10.80
C PRO A 23 1.63 25.52 -9.94
N ILE A 24 0.53 26.27 -9.94
CA ILE A 24 -0.67 25.93 -9.15
C ILE A 24 -1.34 24.69 -9.75
N SER A 25 -1.48 24.66 -11.06
CA SER A 25 -2.03 23.52 -11.79
C SER A 25 -1.16 22.27 -11.62
N ALA A 26 0.16 22.39 -11.69
CA ALA A 26 1.11 21.30 -11.53
C ALA A 26 1.01 20.66 -10.14
N ILE A 27 0.98 21.49 -9.08
CA ILE A 27 0.82 21.02 -7.70
C ILE A 27 -0.52 20.30 -7.52
N ALA A 28 -1.61 20.86 -8.05
CA ALA A 28 -2.94 20.26 -7.96
C ALA A 28 -3.01 18.91 -8.68
N LYS A 29 -2.45 18.82 -9.90
CA LYS A 29 -2.36 17.57 -10.67
C LYS A 29 -1.58 16.50 -9.91
N ARG A 30 -0.40 16.85 -9.37
CA ARG A 30 0.41 15.93 -8.56
C ARG A 30 -0.35 15.46 -7.32
N TYR A 31 -1.07 16.35 -6.63
CA TYR A 31 -1.85 15.99 -5.44
C TYR A 31 -2.96 14.98 -5.77
N MET A 32 -3.69 15.20 -6.86
CA MET A 32 -4.77 14.32 -7.31
C MET A 32 -4.27 12.99 -7.86
N ALA A 33 -3.03 12.92 -8.33
CA ALA A 33 -2.41 11.71 -8.83
C ALA A 33 -1.86 10.77 -7.74
N ILE A 34 -1.98 11.12 -6.45
CA ILE A 34 -1.62 10.21 -5.36
C ILE A 34 -2.68 9.10 -5.26
N PRO A 35 -2.32 7.82 -5.36
CA PRO A 35 -3.25 6.70 -5.32
C PRO A 35 -3.73 6.40 -3.89
N CYS A 36 -4.53 7.29 -3.32
CA CYS A 36 -5.11 7.15 -1.99
C CYS A 36 -6.45 6.41 -2.07
N SER A 37 -6.76 5.55 -1.09
CA SER A 37 -8.00 4.77 -1.03
C SER A 37 -9.28 5.62 -0.94
N ILE A 38 -9.17 6.92 -0.65
CA ILE A 38 -10.31 7.86 -0.67
C ILE A 38 -10.74 8.25 -2.09
N MET A 39 -9.89 7.97 -3.10
CA MET A 39 -10.23 8.17 -4.50
C MET A 39 -10.93 6.93 -5.05
N SER A 40 -11.88 7.10 -5.96
CA SER A 40 -12.57 5.97 -6.58
C SER A 40 -12.93 6.28 -8.03
N PRO A 41 -12.59 5.40 -9.00
CA PRO A 41 -11.82 4.16 -8.82
C PRO A 41 -10.32 4.44 -8.56
N ASN A 42 -9.64 3.59 -7.77
CA ASN A 42 -8.22 3.74 -7.42
C ASN A 42 -7.35 2.61 -8.01
N LYS A 43 -7.41 2.45 -9.34
CA LYS A 43 -6.65 1.40 -10.04
C LYS A 43 -5.15 1.62 -10.03
N ASP A 44 -4.72 2.87 -9.88
CA ASP A 44 -3.30 3.21 -9.85
C ASP A 44 -2.58 2.59 -8.65
N ARG A 45 -3.27 2.40 -7.50
CA ARG A 45 -2.68 1.72 -6.34
C ARG A 45 -2.34 0.25 -6.65
N GLU A 46 -3.23 -0.45 -7.35
CA GLU A 46 -3.01 -1.85 -7.77
C GLU A 46 -1.77 -1.94 -8.68
N ASN A 47 -1.67 -1.04 -9.67
CA ASN A 47 -0.55 -0.99 -10.61
C ASN A 47 0.77 -0.67 -9.91
N VAL A 48 0.81 0.39 -9.09
CA VAL A 48 2.01 0.80 -8.35
C VAL A 48 2.49 -0.32 -7.43
N LEU A 49 1.58 -1.03 -6.76
CA LEU A 49 1.97 -2.15 -5.91
C LEU A 49 2.59 -3.29 -6.71
N GLN A 50 2.01 -3.66 -7.86
CA GLN A 50 2.56 -4.70 -8.73
C GLN A 50 3.94 -4.32 -9.29
N GLU A 51 4.13 -3.05 -9.67
CA GLU A 51 5.43 -2.52 -10.09
C GLU A 51 6.45 -2.60 -8.95
N MET A 52 6.08 -2.18 -7.74
CA MET A 52 6.95 -2.26 -6.55
C MET A 52 7.32 -3.71 -6.21
N ILE A 53 6.38 -4.65 -6.26
CA ILE A 53 6.66 -6.08 -6.04
C ILE A 53 7.77 -6.55 -6.98
N LYS A 54 7.68 -6.19 -8.26
CA LYS A 54 8.65 -6.58 -9.29
C LYS A 54 10.00 -5.87 -9.09
N GLU A 55 9.98 -4.56 -8.86
CA GLU A 55 11.18 -3.72 -8.73
C GLU A 55 12.02 -4.15 -7.52
N TYR A 56 11.37 -4.30 -6.37
CA TYR A 56 12.03 -4.66 -5.11
C TYR A 56 12.18 -6.16 -4.90
N LYS A 57 11.69 -6.99 -5.84
CA LYS A 57 11.67 -8.46 -5.75
C LYS A 57 11.06 -8.93 -4.41
N ALA A 58 9.89 -8.39 -4.08
CA ALA A 58 9.24 -8.68 -2.80
C ALA A 58 8.69 -10.12 -2.79
N ASP A 59 9.08 -10.91 -1.78
CA ASP A 59 8.60 -12.28 -1.59
C ASP A 59 7.16 -12.34 -1.05
N GLY A 60 6.67 -11.26 -0.45
CA GLY A 60 5.32 -11.17 0.09
C GLY A 60 4.91 -9.74 0.47
N VAL A 61 3.60 -9.52 0.57
CA VAL A 61 3.01 -8.21 0.92
C VAL A 61 2.25 -8.31 2.24
N ILE A 62 2.56 -7.39 3.16
CA ILE A 62 1.80 -7.17 4.39
C ILE A 62 1.02 -5.85 4.24
N ASP A 63 -0.31 -5.94 4.19
CA ASP A 63 -1.21 -4.78 4.18
C ASP A 63 -1.64 -4.46 5.60
N VAL A 64 -1.11 -3.36 6.14
CA VAL A 64 -1.40 -2.91 7.50
C VAL A 64 -2.44 -1.80 7.43
N VAL A 65 -3.62 -2.08 7.97
CA VAL A 65 -4.75 -1.17 8.01
C VAL A 65 -4.97 -0.71 9.46
N LEU A 66 -5.04 0.59 9.67
CA LEU A 66 -5.41 1.12 10.98
C LEU A 66 -6.90 0.88 11.24
N GLN A 67 -7.24 0.52 12.48
CA GLN A 67 -8.62 0.38 12.90
C GLN A 67 -9.40 1.67 12.59
N ALA A 68 -10.62 1.52 12.07
CA ALA A 68 -11.47 2.60 11.54
C ALA A 68 -10.99 3.26 10.23
N CYS A 69 -9.94 2.77 9.58
CA CYS A 69 -9.55 3.21 8.23
C CYS A 69 -10.39 2.51 7.15
N HIS A 70 -11.67 2.87 7.06
CA HIS A 70 -12.65 2.14 6.24
C HIS A 70 -12.31 2.04 4.76
N THR A 71 -11.80 3.11 4.15
CA THR A 71 -11.50 3.11 2.70
C THR A 71 -10.37 2.15 2.36
N TYR A 72 -9.32 2.10 3.19
CA TYR A 72 -8.24 1.12 3.02
C TYR A 72 -8.73 -0.31 3.30
N ASN A 73 -9.53 -0.53 4.34
CA ASN A 73 -10.08 -1.86 4.67
C ASN A 73 -10.97 -2.41 3.53
N VAL A 74 -11.83 -1.58 2.93
CA VAL A 74 -12.62 -1.97 1.75
C VAL A 74 -11.71 -2.33 0.58
N GLU A 75 -10.66 -1.53 0.35
CA GLU A 75 -9.74 -1.71 -0.78
C GLU A 75 -8.78 -2.92 -0.63
N THR A 76 -8.52 -3.41 0.59
CA THR A 76 -7.73 -4.63 0.88
C THR A 76 -8.13 -5.82 0.01
N THR A 77 -9.42 -5.97 -0.33
CA THR A 77 -9.88 -7.03 -1.25
C THR A 77 -9.31 -6.89 -2.65
N ASN A 78 -9.23 -5.66 -3.18
CA ASN A 78 -8.65 -5.40 -4.49
C ASN A 78 -7.13 -5.59 -4.47
N ILE A 79 -6.48 -5.12 -3.41
CA ILE A 79 -5.03 -5.29 -3.22
C ILE A 79 -4.64 -6.77 -3.14
N LYS A 80 -5.41 -7.58 -2.39
CA LYS A 80 -5.22 -9.04 -2.36
C LYS A 80 -5.28 -9.67 -3.75
N ARG A 81 -6.23 -9.25 -4.58
CA ARG A 81 -6.36 -9.73 -5.97
C ARG A 81 -5.16 -9.29 -6.81
N ALA A 82 -4.77 -8.02 -6.74
CA ALA A 82 -3.61 -7.49 -7.46
C ALA A 82 -2.31 -8.26 -7.13
N CYS A 83 -2.09 -8.62 -5.86
CA CYS A 83 -0.95 -9.48 -5.46
C CYS A 83 -1.08 -10.91 -6.01
N SER A 84 -2.30 -11.47 -5.99
CA SER A 84 -2.56 -12.82 -6.50
C SER A 84 -2.33 -12.92 -8.01
N ASP A 85 -2.69 -11.87 -8.77
CA ASP A 85 -2.50 -11.79 -10.22
C ASP A 85 -1.02 -11.85 -10.64
N VAL A 86 -0.11 -11.46 -9.74
CA VAL A 86 1.35 -11.55 -9.92
C VAL A 86 2.00 -12.66 -9.10
N ASN A 87 1.20 -13.58 -8.54
CA ASN A 87 1.64 -14.73 -7.74
C ASN A 87 2.45 -14.36 -6.48
N THR A 88 2.12 -13.25 -5.82
CA THR A 88 2.78 -12.80 -4.59
C THR A 88 1.92 -13.09 -3.36
N PRO A 89 2.44 -13.82 -2.36
CA PRO A 89 1.79 -14.02 -1.06
C PRO A 89 1.35 -12.70 -0.41
N TYR A 90 0.18 -12.71 0.21
CA TYR A 90 -0.44 -11.52 0.79
C TYR A 90 -1.07 -11.81 2.14
N MET A 91 -0.87 -10.90 3.10
CA MET A 91 -1.56 -10.90 4.40
C MET A 91 -2.07 -9.51 4.75
N ALA A 92 -3.31 -9.43 5.23
CA ALA A 92 -3.88 -8.23 5.81
C ALA A 92 -3.82 -8.28 7.35
N LEU A 93 -3.41 -7.18 7.96
CA LEU A 93 -3.39 -6.95 9.40
C LEU A 93 -4.18 -5.68 9.70
N GLU A 94 -5.14 -5.76 10.62
CA GLU A 94 -5.81 -4.60 11.19
C GLU A 94 -5.27 -4.40 12.62
N THR A 95 -4.91 -3.16 12.97
CA THR A 95 -4.26 -2.83 14.25
C THR A 95 -4.54 -1.38 14.64
N ASP A 96 -4.19 -0.99 15.86
CA ASP A 96 -4.24 0.39 16.35
C ASP A 96 -2.89 0.80 16.98
N PHE A 97 -2.86 1.89 17.75
CA PHE A 97 -1.64 2.36 18.41
C PHE A 97 -1.39 1.71 19.78
N SER A 98 -2.29 0.84 20.25
CA SER A 98 -2.10 0.09 21.49
C SER A 98 -1.11 -1.05 21.29
N THR A 99 -0.66 -1.66 22.38
CA THR A 99 0.20 -2.86 22.35
C THR A 99 -0.58 -4.14 22.60
N SER A 100 -1.90 -4.07 22.63
CA SER A 100 -2.77 -5.16 23.08
C SER A 100 -2.78 -6.36 22.11
N ASP A 101 -2.55 -6.12 20.83
CA ASP A 101 -2.55 -7.11 19.75
C ASP A 101 -1.14 -7.58 19.34
N ALA A 102 -0.07 -7.01 19.93
CA ALA A 102 1.31 -7.25 19.51
C ALA A 102 1.71 -8.74 19.50
N GLY A 103 1.25 -9.51 20.49
CA GLY A 103 1.49 -10.95 20.57
C GLY A 103 0.82 -11.71 19.41
N GLN A 104 -0.43 -11.36 19.09
CA GLN A 104 -1.17 -11.97 17.99
C GLN A 104 -0.56 -11.62 16.64
N ILE A 105 -0.20 -10.34 16.43
CA ILE A 105 0.47 -9.88 15.22
C ILE A 105 1.79 -10.63 15.01
N LYS A 106 2.58 -10.79 16.08
CA LYS A 106 3.84 -11.53 16.03
C LYS A 106 3.63 -12.97 15.53
N THR A 107 2.73 -13.74 16.14
CA THR A 107 2.47 -15.13 15.72
C THR A 107 2.00 -15.21 14.27
N ARG A 108 1.14 -14.28 13.83
CA ARG A 108 0.64 -14.24 12.44
C ARG A 108 1.75 -13.93 11.44
N LEU A 109 2.65 -13.00 11.77
CA LEU A 109 3.79 -12.66 10.92
C LEU A 109 4.81 -13.81 10.85
N GLU A 110 5.09 -14.48 11.96
CA GLU A 110 5.96 -15.67 11.99
C GLU A 110 5.43 -16.76 11.06
N ALA A 111 4.14 -17.11 11.19
CA ALA A 111 3.50 -18.10 10.32
C ALA A 111 3.49 -17.68 8.83
N PHE A 112 3.34 -16.39 8.54
CA PHE A 112 3.41 -15.89 7.17
C PHE A 112 4.80 -16.07 6.58
N ILE A 113 5.84 -15.69 7.33
CA ILE A 113 7.24 -15.78 6.89
C ILE A 113 7.64 -17.24 6.67
N GLU A 114 7.16 -18.17 7.49
CA GLU A 114 7.41 -19.61 7.30
C GLU A 114 6.77 -20.19 6.02
N MET A 115 5.77 -19.51 5.44
CA MET A 115 5.08 -19.94 4.22
C MET A 115 5.64 -19.33 2.93
N LEU A 116 6.53 -18.32 3.02
CA LEU A 116 7.16 -17.66 1.86
C LEU A 116 8.26 -18.55 1.25
#